data_AF-A0A2S5KHM5-F1
#
_entry.id   AF-A0A2S5KHM5-F1
#
_cell.length_a   1.000
_cell.length_b   1.000
_cell.length_c   1.000
_cell.angle_alpha   90.00
_cell.angle_beta   90.00
_cell.angle_gamma   90.00
#
_symmetry.space_group_name_H-M   'P 1'
#
loop_
_entity.id
_entity.type
_entity.pdbx_description
1 polymer ?
#
loop_
_entity_poly.entity_id
_entity_poly.type
_entity_poly.pdbx_seq_one_letter_code
_entity_poly.pdbx_strand_id
1 'polypeptide(L)'
;MSGESQLVSIPTECTNRLIMRKSTVFWCTFLLIAAGIVAAILYNAKSLGEQRGKANIERLQMVWPTLFQMPEKDRALLAVLAIDCRMDLIDPSKQAVVDCLEHSLKKSNPLLPKDVSVEQARSRFAEIVSENSH
;
A
#
# COMPACT_ATOMS: atom_id res chain seq x y z
N MET A 1 -0.40 18.82 80.45
CA MET A 1 0.51 18.41 79.37
C MET A 1 0.05 17.05 78.85
N SER A 2 -0.74 17.05 77.78
CA SER A 2 -0.88 15.97 76.81
C SER A 2 -1.84 16.50 75.74
N GLY A 3 -1.38 16.57 74.50
CA GLY A 3 -2.11 17.16 73.38
C GLY A 3 -1.61 16.54 72.08
N GLU A 4 -2.27 15.47 71.67
CA GLU A 4 -2.17 14.83 70.37
C GLU A 4 -2.65 15.78 69.25
N SER A 5 -2.00 15.74 68.08
CA SER A 5 -2.60 15.91 66.74
C SER A 5 -1.51 15.66 65.68
N GLN A 6 -1.40 14.42 65.18
CA GLN A 6 -2.07 13.90 63.96
C GLN A 6 -1.26 14.22 62.69
N LEU A 7 -0.50 13.21 62.29
CA LEU A 7 0.19 13.07 61.01
C LEU A 7 -0.84 13.03 59.88
N VAL A 8 -0.57 13.81 58.83
CA VAL A 8 -1.26 13.80 57.55
C VAL A 8 -1.45 12.37 57.05
N SER A 9 -2.70 11.90 57.03
CA SER A 9 -3.10 10.64 56.41
C SER A 9 -3.87 10.95 55.13
N ILE A 10 -3.22 10.69 54.00
CA ILE A 10 -3.81 10.77 52.66
C ILE A 10 -4.86 9.64 52.53
N PRO A 11 -6.11 9.94 52.16
CA PRO A 11 -7.11 8.92 51.94
C PRO A 11 -7.07 8.45 50.49
N THR A 12 -6.90 7.15 50.26
CA THR A 12 -7.52 6.48 49.11
C THR A 12 -7.67 5.02 49.44
N GLU A 13 -8.86 4.67 49.94
CA GLU A 13 -9.35 3.32 50.07
C GLU A 13 -9.35 2.61 48.70
N CYS A 14 -8.27 1.87 48.40
CA CYS A 14 -8.26 0.85 47.37
C CYS A 14 -8.96 -0.42 47.87
N THR A 15 -10.24 -0.30 48.22
CA THR A 15 -11.07 -1.43 48.64
C THR A 15 -12.36 -1.45 47.85
N ASN A 16 -12.28 -1.84 46.58
CA ASN A 16 -13.42 -2.48 45.93
C ASN A 16 -12.97 -3.55 44.93
N ARG A 17 -12.34 -4.58 45.50
CA ARG A 17 -12.12 -5.91 44.93
C ARG A 17 -13.47 -6.54 44.61
N LEU A 18 -13.77 -6.75 43.31
CA LEU A 18 -14.22 -8.05 42.72
C LEU A 18 -15.14 -7.94 41.49
N ILE A 19 -15.69 -6.77 41.13
CA ILE A 19 -16.66 -6.68 40.01
C ILE A 19 -16.07 -6.11 38.70
N MET A 20 -14.90 -5.44 38.74
CA MET A 20 -14.25 -4.86 37.54
C MET A 20 -13.16 -5.74 36.89
N ARG A 21 -13.24 -7.07 36.99
CA ARG A 21 -12.19 -7.98 36.48
C ARG A 21 -12.48 -8.57 35.10
N LYS A 22 -13.75 -8.63 34.68
CA LYS A 22 -14.12 -9.22 33.37
C LYS A 22 -13.92 -8.23 32.22
N SER A 23 -14.44 -7.01 32.30
CA SER A 23 -14.34 -6.03 31.19
C SER A 23 -12.92 -5.65 30.82
N THR A 24 -12.02 -5.49 31.80
CA THR A 24 -10.62 -5.12 31.53
C THR A 24 -9.84 -6.27 30.87
N VAL A 25 -10.12 -7.52 31.25
CA VAL A 25 -9.51 -8.70 30.63
C VAL A 25 -10.07 -8.91 29.21
N PHE A 26 -11.36 -8.67 28.99
CA PHE A 26 -11.95 -8.67 27.65
C PHE A 26 -11.36 -7.57 26.75
N TRP A 27 -11.10 -6.38 27.29
CA TRP A 27 -10.47 -5.30 26.55
C TRP A 27 -9.00 -5.61 26.19
N CYS A 28 -8.21 -6.13 27.14
CA CYS A 28 -6.83 -6.50 26.88
C CYS A 28 -6.71 -7.65 25.87
N THR A 29 -7.57 -8.67 25.96
CA THR A 29 -7.58 -9.78 24.99
C THR A 29 -8.01 -9.32 23.60
N PHE A 30 -9.04 -8.47 23.51
CA PHE A 30 -9.46 -7.87 22.24
C PHE A 30 -8.35 -7.02 21.60
N LEU A 31 -7.64 -6.20 22.39
CA LEU A 31 -6.52 -5.39 21.89
C LEU A 31 -5.37 -6.25 21.36
N LEU A 32 -5.03 -7.35 22.04
CA LEU A 32 -3.98 -8.27 21.58
C LEU A 32 -4.38 -8.99 20.29
N ILE A 33 -5.65 -9.41 20.16
CA ILE A 33 -6.17 -10.03 18.94
C ILE A 33 -6.16 -9.01 17.78
N ALA A 34 -6.65 -7.79 18.03
CA ALA A 34 -6.66 -6.72 17.04
C ALA A 34 -5.23 -6.38 16.57
N ALA A 35 -4.27 -6.26 17.50
CA ALA A 35 -2.87 -6.03 17.16
C ALA A 35 -2.28 -7.19 16.32
N GLY A 36 -2.60 -8.43 16.66
CA GLY A 36 -2.20 -9.61 15.89
C GLY A 36 -2.76 -9.61 14.46
N ILE A 37 -4.04 -9.26 14.29
CA ILE A 37 -4.68 -9.13 12.97
C ILE A 37 -4.01 -8.04 12.14
N VAL A 38 -3.78 -6.85 12.72
CA VAL A 38 -3.11 -5.74 12.02
C VAL A 38 -1.70 -6.14 11.59
N ALA A 39 -0.92 -6.78 12.47
CA ALA A 39 0.42 -7.25 12.14
C ALA A 39 0.41 -8.28 10.99
N ALA A 40 -0.53 -9.23 11.01
CA ALA A 40 -0.69 -10.21 9.95
C ALA A 40 -1.05 -9.56 8.61
N ILE A 41 -1.96 -8.57 8.60
CA ILE A 41 -2.33 -7.82 7.40
C ILE A 41 -1.11 -7.08 6.82
N LEU A 42 -0.36 -6.36 7.66
CA LEU A 42 0.82 -5.59 7.22
C LEU A 42 1.91 -6.49 6.65
N TYR A 43 2.16 -7.64 7.27
CA TYR A 43 3.17 -8.59 6.79
C TYR A 43 2.81 -9.17 5.41
N ASN A 44 1.55 -9.60 5.24
CA ASN A 44 1.08 -10.14 3.95
C ASN A 44 1.06 -9.07 2.85
N ALA A 45 0.69 -7.83 3.18
CA ALA A 45 0.66 -6.72 2.22
C ALA A 45 2.05 -6.45 1.61
N LYS A 46 3.12 -6.51 2.42
CA LYS A 46 4.48 -6.30 1.93
C LYS A 46 4.92 -7.38 0.94
N SER A 47 4.73 -8.65 1.29
CA SER A 47 5.14 -9.78 0.44
C SER A 47 4.38 -9.80 -0.89
N LEU A 48 3.06 -9.57 -0.84
CA LEU A 48 2.23 -9.50 -2.05
C LEU A 48 2.60 -8.31 -2.93
N GLY A 49 2.94 -7.15 -2.34
CA GLY A 49 3.38 -5.97 -3.07
C GLY A 49 4.68 -6.21 -3.84
N GLU A 50 5.68 -6.82 -3.19
CA GLU A 50 6.98 -7.13 -3.82
C GLU A 50 6.83 -8.13 -4.96
N GLN A 51 6.02 -9.18 -4.79
CA GLN A 51 5.79 -10.18 -5.83
C GLN A 51 5.06 -9.59 -7.05
N ARG A 52 4.02 -8.78 -6.82
CA ARG A 52 3.30 -8.10 -7.91
C ARG A 52 4.19 -7.08 -8.64
N GLY A 53 5.02 -6.35 -7.90
CA GLY A 53 5.98 -5.42 -8.48
C GLY A 53 6.95 -6.11 -9.43
N LYS A 54 7.53 -7.26 -9.02
CA LYS A 54 8.41 -8.07 -9.88
C LYS A 54 7.68 -8.57 -11.12
N ALA A 55 6.48 -9.11 -10.95
CA ALA A 55 5.68 -9.64 -12.06
C ALA A 55 5.28 -8.56 -13.09
N ASN A 56 5.10 -7.31 -12.64
CA ASN A 56 4.88 -6.17 -13.53
C ASN A 56 6.16 -5.76 -14.28
N ILE A 57 7.30 -5.70 -13.58
CA ILE A 57 8.59 -5.38 -14.19
C ILE A 57 8.95 -6.41 -15.27
N GLU A 58 8.82 -7.70 -14.96
CA GLU A 58 9.12 -8.79 -15.90
C GLU A 58 8.29 -8.66 -17.18
N ARG A 59 6.98 -8.37 -17.05
CA ARG A 59 6.10 -8.15 -18.21
C ARG A 59 6.43 -6.90 -19.00
N LEU A 60 6.75 -5.79 -18.31
CA LEU A 60 7.19 -4.56 -18.97
C LEU A 60 8.50 -4.80 -19.76
N GLN A 61 9.42 -5.59 -19.22
CA GLN A 61 10.69 -5.92 -19.90
C GLN A 61 10.51 -6.79 -21.15
N MET A 62 9.40 -7.53 -21.27
CA MET A 62 9.10 -8.27 -22.50
C MET A 62 8.82 -7.32 -23.66
N VAL A 63 8.13 -6.20 -23.40
CA VAL A 63 7.86 -5.18 -24.42
C VAL A 63 9.08 -4.28 -24.58
N TRP A 64 9.65 -3.80 -23.49
CA TRP A 64 10.76 -2.86 -23.46
C TRP A 64 11.99 -3.46 -22.75
N PRO A 65 12.88 -4.18 -23.45
CA PRO A 65 14.05 -4.81 -22.85
C PRO A 65 15.00 -3.81 -22.15
N THR A 66 15.05 -2.58 -22.67
CA THR A 66 15.83 -1.46 -22.12
C THR A 66 15.05 -0.62 -21.11
N LEU A 67 13.99 -1.16 -20.48
CA LEU A 67 13.15 -0.46 -19.50
C LEU A 67 13.95 0.33 -18.47
N PHE A 68 15.04 -0.22 -17.94
CA PHE A 68 15.85 0.45 -16.92
C PHE A 68 16.72 1.59 -17.45
N GLN A 69 16.97 1.66 -18.76
CA GLN A 69 17.71 2.72 -19.42
C GLN A 69 16.81 3.90 -19.83
N MET A 70 15.49 3.72 -19.79
CA MET A 70 14.53 4.78 -20.07
C MET A 70 14.64 5.92 -19.02
N PRO A 71 14.26 7.15 -19.41
CA PRO A 71 14.09 8.25 -18.48
C PRO A 71 13.22 7.88 -17.29
N GLU A 72 13.55 8.39 -16.10
CA GLU A 72 12.83 8.05 -14.86
C GLU A 72 11.32 8.32 -14.97
N LYS A 73 10.94 9.43 -15.62
CA LYS A 73 9.53 9.81 -15.83
C LYS A 73 8.77 8.77 -16.64
N ASP A 74 9.40 8.16 -17.64
CA ASP A 74 8.76 7.16 -18.51
C ASP A 74 8.59 5.84 -17.78
N ARG A 75 9.62 5.42 -17.04
CA ARG A 75 9.54 4.23 -16.17
C ARG A 75 8.46 4.39 -15.12
N ALA A 76 8.37 5.57 -14.50
CA ALA A 76 7.35 5.87 -13.50
C ALA A 76 5.94 5.83 -14.12
N LEU A 77 5.76 6.42 -15.31
CA LEU A 77 4.50 6.34 -16.04
C LEU A 77 4.10 4.89 -16.32
N LEU A 78 4.99 4.09 -16.92
CA LEU A 78 4.72 2.68 -17.21
C LEU A 78 4.42 1.86 -15.95
N ALA A 79 5.16 2.08 -14.86
CA ALA A 79 4.95 1.37 -13.60
C ALA A 79 3.59 1.69 -12.97
N VAL A 80 3.19 2.98 -12.96
CA VAL A 80 1.91 3.41 -12.41
C VAL A 80 0.75 2.84 -13.24
N LEU A 81 0.84 2.91 -14.57
CA LEU A 81 -0.18 2.33 -15.46
C LEU A 81 -0.26 0.80 -15.31
N ALA A 82 0.87 0.11 -15.13
CA ALA A 82 0.90 -1.33 -14.90
C ALA A 82 0.21 -1.74 -13.59
N ILE A 83 0.35 -0.93 -12.54
CA ILE A 83 -0.38 -1.11 -11.28
C ILE A 83 -1.88 -0.88 -11.50
N ASP A 84 -2.24 0.19 -12.20
CA ASP A 84 -3.63 0.58 -12.43
C ASP A 84 -4.41 -0.44 -13.27
N CYS A 85 -3.77 -1.04 -14.28
CA CYS A 85 -4.39 -2.07 -15.11
C CYS A 85 -4.27 -3.48 -14.54
N ARG A 86 -3.63 -3.65 -13.37
CA ARG A 86 -3.38 -4.97 -12.74
C ARG A 86 -2.65 -5.92 -13.68
N MET A 87 -1.56 -5.43 -14.26
CA MET A 87 -0.73 -6.16 -15.22
C MET A 87 -0.23 -7.51 -14.66
N ASP A 88 -0.16 -7.68 -13.34
CA ASP A 88 0.21 -8.93 -12.70
C ASP A 88 -0.75 -10.08 -13.01
N LEU A 89 -1.98 -9.79 -13.43
CA LEU A 89 -3.06 -10.75 -13.67
C LEU A 89 -3.33 -11.04 -15.15
N ILE A 90 -2.67 -10.34 -16.07
CA ILE A 90 -2.89 -10.52 -17.51
C ILE A 90 -1.93 -11.56 -18.12
N ASP A 91 -2.25 -11.97 -19.34
CA ASP A 91 -1.39 -12.78 -20.19
C ASP A 91 -0.02 -12.13 -20.43
N PRO A 92 1.10 -12.88 -20.35
CA PRO A 92 2.45 -12.34 -20.53
C PRO A 92 2.84 -12.20 -22.02
N SER A 93 1.95 -11.63 -22.84
CA SER A 93 2.25 -11.31 -24.24
C SER A 93 2.46 -9.81 -24.43
N LYS A 94 3.29 -9.44 -25.41
CA LYS A 94 3.58 -8.03 -25.72
C LYS A 94 2.30 -7.23 -25.98
N GLN A 95 1.38 -7.80 -26.75
CA GLN A 95 0.11 -7.15 -27.08
C GLN A 95 -0.76 -6.94 -25.85
N ALA A 96 -0.94 -7.97 -25.00
CA ALA A 96 -1.75 -7.85 -23.79
C ALA A 96 -1.18 -6.80 -22.83
N VAL A 97 0.15 -6.68 -22.73
CA VAL A 97 0.83 -5.65 -21.92
C VAL A 97 0.51 -4.25 -22.44
N VAL A 98 0.64 -4.01 -23.75
CA VAL A 98 0.33 -2.70 -24.35
C VAL A 98 -1.16 -2.36 -24.20
N ASP A 99 -2.05 -3.32 -24.47
CA ASP A 99 -3.51 -3.15 -24.35
C ASP A 99 -3.91 -2.82 -22.90
N CYS A 100 -3.30 -3.46 -21.91
CA CYS A 100 -3.54 -3.19 -20.48
C CYS A 100 -3.18 -1.74 -20.12
N LEU A 101 -2.01 -1.28 -20.56
CA LEU A 101 -1.53 0.09 -20.32
C LEU A 101 -2.41 1.13 -21.03
N GLU A 102 -2.79 0.86 -22.28
CA GLU A 102 -3.69 1.73 -23.04
C GLU A 102 -5.09 1.78 -22.41
N HIS A 103 -5.60 0.64 -21.93
CA HIS A 103 -6.87 0.56 -21.22
C HIS A 103 -6.84 1.40 -19.93
N SER A 104 -5.75 1.38 -19.18
CA SER A 104 -5.57 2.25 -18.01
C SER A 104 -5.75 3.74 -18.38
N LEU A 105 -5.10 4.20 -19.45
CA LEU A 105 -5.19 5.59 -19.93
C LEU A 105 -6.58 5.99 -20.46
N LYS A 106 -7.41 5.02 -20.83
CA LYS A 106 -8.79 5.23 -21.30
C LYS A 106 -9.81 5.32 -20.16
N LYS A 107 -9.44 4.99 -18.91
CA LYS A 107 -10.32 5.15 -17.75
C LYS A 107 -10.68 6.61 -17.53
N SER A 108 -11.84 6.84 -16.91
CA SER A 108 -12.32 8.19 -16.57
C SER A 108 -11.45 8.91 -15.54
N ASN A 109 -10.81 8.15 -14.65
CA ASN A 109 -9.87 8.65 -13.64
C ASN A 109 -8.67 7.69 -13.56
N PRO A 110 -7.71 7.78 -14.49
CA PRO A 110 -6.55 6.92 -14.49
C PRO A 110 -5.62 7.28 -13.32
N LEU A 111 -5.00 6.27 -12.71
CA LEU A 111 -3.90 6.52 -11.79
C LEU A 111 -2.69 7.03 -12.58
N LEU A 112 -2.14 8.17 -12.20
CA LEU A 112 -1.02 8.81 -12.87
C LEU A 112 0.05 9.27 -11.88
N PRO A 113 1.32 9.44 -12.32
CA PRO A 113 2.33 10.12 -11.52
C PRO A 113 1.88 11.53 -11.14
N LYS A 114 2.44 12.04 -10.04
CA LYS A 114 2.15 13.42 -9.60
C LYS A 114 2.49 14.40 -10.71
N ASP A 115 1.65 15.43 -10.85
CA ASP A 115 1.83 16.54 -11.79
C ASP A 115 1.79 16.15 -13.29
N VAL A 116 1.29 14.96 -13.63
CA VAL A 116 1.07 14.52 -15.01
C VAL A 116 -0.43 14.53 -15.34
N SER A 117 -0.83 15.28 -16.38
CA SER A 117 -2.22 15.26 -16.87
C SER A 117 -2.50 14.00 -17.70
N VAL A 118 -3.79 13.68 -17.90
CA VAL A 118 -4.21 12.55 -18.73
C VAL A 118 -3.73 12.71 -20.18
N GLU A 119 -3.79 13.92 -20.72
CA GLU A 119 -3.34 14.25 -22.07
C GLU A 119 -1.83 14.08 -22.21
N GLN A 120 -1.06 14.56 -21.23
CA GLN A 120 0.39 14.38 -21.20
C GLN A 120 0.77 12.90 -21.11
N ALA A 121 0.09 12.14 -20.23
CA ALA A 121 0.30 10.71 -20.09
C ALA A 121 0.01 9.95 -21.40
N ARG A 122 -1.10 10.27 -22.07
CA ARG A 122 -1.46 9.67 -23.37
C ARG A 122 -0.45 10.00 -24.46
N SER A 123 -0.05 11.27 -24.57
CA SER A 123 0.93 11.70 -25.55
C SER A 123 2.27 11.01 -25.33
N ARG A 124 2.74 10.96 -24.08
CA ARG A 124 4.04 10.34 -23.77
C ARG A 124 4.01 8.83 -23.95
N PHE A 125 2.91 8.18 -23.57
CA PHE A 125 2.74 6.75 -23.81
C PHE A 125 2.77 6.40 -25.30
N ALA A 126 2.10 7.18 -26.16
CA ALA A 126 2.12 6.98 -27.60
C ALA A 126 3.54 7.08 -28.17
N GLU A 127 4.33 8.05 -27.70
CA GLU A 127 5.73 8.22 -28.08
C GLU A 127 6.57 7.00 -27.68
N ILE A 128 6.50 6.56 -26.41
CA ILE A 128 7.21 5.38 -25.89
C ILE A 128 6.87 4.11 -26.69
N VAL A 129 5.60 3.93 -27.06
CA VAL A 129 5.17 2.78 -27.88
C VAL A 129 5.73 2.88 -29.30
N SER A 130 5.73 4.08 -29.90
CA SER A 130 6.25 4.29 -31.25
C SER A 130 7.76 4.06 -31.35
N GLU A 131 8.54 4.54 -30.38
CA GLU A 131 10.00 4.40 -30.33
C GLU A 131 10.45 2.93 -30.26
N ASN A 132 9.61 2.07 -29.68
CA ASN A 132 9.90 0.65 -29.47
C ASN A 132 9.25 -0.27 -30.52
N SER A 133 8.61 0.31 -31.55
CA SER A 133 8.00 -0.44 -32.67
C SER A 133 8.95 -0.64 -33.86
N HIS A 134 10.18 -0.14 -33.77
CA HIS A 134 11.29 -0.30 -34.72
C HIS A 134 12.27 -1.38 -34.28
#